data_AF-A0A932HA49-F1
#
_entry.id   AF-A0A932HA49-F1
#
_cell.length_a   1.000
_cell.length_b   1.000
_cell.length_c   1.000
_cell.angle_alpha   90.00
_cell.angle_beta   90.00
_cell.angle_gamma   90.00
#
_symmetry.space_group_name_H-M   'P 1'
#
loop_
_entity.id
_entity.type
_entity.pdbx_description
1 polymer ?
#
loop_
_entity_poly.entity_id
_entity_poly.type
_entity_poly.pdbx_seq_one_letter_code
_entity_poly.pdbx_strand_id
1 'polypeptide(L)'
;MERRDGLAYGPVHRRLGELMMQKVGLVLHAERLQEALSKLLDIRENEISRLEARDHHELAKVWGLMHYTQVLEATLRAYLYRTESRVAFIREDYPIIDNVNWVKMIVVQRQGGALKLWDEPLPESFHLIPVRPTQNLHLVFRRKEAPHAAR
;
A
#
# COMPACT_ATOMS: atom_id res chain seq x y z
N MET A 1 -22.02 5.36 29.90
CA MET A 1 -21.86 6.74 29.39
C MET A 1 -22.10 6.66 27.89
N GLU A 2 -23.36 6.80 27.47
CA GLU A 2 -23.75 6.73 26.05
C GLU A 2 -23.29 8.01 25.36
N ARG A 3 -22.32 7.88 24.45
CA ARG A 3 -22.00 8.93 23.49
C ARG A 3 -23.15 8.89 22.46
N ARG A 4 -23.86 10.01 22.28
CA ARG A 4 -25.10 10.06 21.48
C ARG A 4 -24.88 10.23 19.96
N ASP A 5 -23.64 10.13 19.47
CA ASP A 5 -23.28 10.54 18.10
C ASP A 5 -22.17 9.67 17.46
N GLY A 6 -22.08 8.39 17.88
CA GLY A 6 -21.11 7.45 17.36
C GLY A 6 -21.50 6.80 16.05
N LEU A 7 -20.49 6.53 15.23
CA LEU A 7 -20.66 5.82 13.97
C LEU A 7 -20.63 4.30 14.19
N ALA A 8 -21.43 3.58 13.42
CA ALA A 8 -21.42 2.12 13.41
C ALA A 8 -20.25 1.59 12.57
N TYR A 9 -19.69 0.44 12.97
CA TYR A 9 -18.55 -0.18 12.29
C TYR A 9 -18.81 -0.48 10.79
N GLY A 10 -19.97 -1.07 10.48
CA GLY A 10 -20.26 -1.64 9.16
C GLY A 10 -20.13 -0.65 7.99
N PRO A 11 -20.80 0.52 8.04
CA PRO A 11 -20.70 1.53 6.99
C PRO A 11 -19.27 2.07 6.79
N VAL A 12 -18.55 2.36 7.88
CA VAL A 12 -17.18 2.91 7.82
C VAL A 12 -16.22 1.88 7.23
N HIS A 13 -16.30 0.63 7.68
CA HIS A 13 -15.49 -0.46 7.13
C HIS A 13 -15.75 -0.68 5.63
N ARG A 14 -17.02 -0.64 5.20
CA ARG A 14 -17.38 -0.77 3.78
C ARG A 14 -16.76 0.37 2.95
N ARG A 15 -16.92 1.61 3.40
CA ARG A 15 -16.38 2.80 2.71
C ARG A 15 -14.87 2.75 2.57
N LEU A 16 -14.16 2.34 3.63
CA LEU A 16 -12.71 2.13 3.57
C LEU A 16 -12.36 1.04 2.55
N GLY A 17 -13.07 -0.09 2.54
CA GLY A 17 -12.88 -1.16 1.57
C GLY A 17 -13.07 -0.69 0.12
N GLU A 18 -14.13 0.05 -0.15
CA GLU A 18 -14.43 0.64 -1.46
C GLU A 18 -13.34 1.62 -1.91
N LEU A 19 -12.86 2.49 -1.00
CA LEU A 19 -11.73 3.39 -1.28
C LEU A 19 -10.49 2.61 -1.74
N MET A 20 -10.12 1.57 -0.98
CA MET A 20 -8.93 0.77 -1.29
C MET A 20 -9.10 0.02 -2.61
N MET A 21 -10.26 -0.59 -2.87
CA MET A 21 -10.52 -1.27 -4.14
C MET A 21 -10.47 -0.32 -5.35
N GLN A 22 -11.00 0.90 -5.22
CA GLN A 22 -11.02 1.87 -6.32
C GLN A 22 -9.64 2.46 -6.63
N LYS A 23 -8.81 2.69 -5.61
CA LYS A 23 -7.57 3.46 -5.75
C LYS A 23 -6.31 2.60 -5.72
N VAL A 24 -6.37 1.44 -5.07
CA VAL A 24 -5.24 0.53 -4.84
C VAL A 24 -5.55 -0.83 -5.48
N GLY A 25 -5.50 -0.85 -6.81
CA GLY A 25 -5.68 -2.06 -7.61
C GLY A 25 -4.37 -2.85 -7.81
N LEU A 26 -4.40 -3.77 -8.78
CA LEU A 26 -3.21 -4.53 -9.19
C LEU A 26 -2.12 -3.62 -9.81
N VAL A 27 -2.54 -2.60 -10.56
CA VAL A 27 -1.64 -1.63 -11.21
C VAL A 27 -1.79 -0.28 -10.52
N LEU A 28 -0.67 0.18 -9.97
CA LEU A 28 -0.57 1.35 -9.11
C LEU A 28 -0.08 2.57 -9.90
N HIS A 29 -0.42 3.76 -9.41
CA HIS A 29 0.03 5.04 -9.94
C HIS A 29 0.17 6.04 -8.78
N ALA A 30 1.16 6.93 -8.83
CA ALA A 30 1.43 7.91 -7.76
C ALA A 30 0.16 8.69 -7.35
N GLU A 31 -0.56 9.26 -8.31
CA GLU A 31 -1.73 10.10 -8.03
C GLU A 31 -2.84 9.34 -7.28
N ARG A 32 -3.17 8.12 -7.72
CA ARG A 32 -4.21 7.31 -7.07
C ARG A 32 -3.78 6.88 -5.66
N LEU A 33 -2.49 6.57 -5.48
CA LEU A 33 -1.92 6.25 -4.17
C LEU A 33 -1.95 7.44 -3.21
N GLN A 34 -1.62 8.66 -3.69
CA GLN A 34 -1.70 9.89 -2.90
C GLN A 34 -3.14 10.20 -2.51
N GLU A 35 -4.09 10.08 -3.43
CA GLU A 35 -5.51 10.27 -3.15
C GLU A 35 -6.03 9.25 -2.13
N ALA A 36 -5.65 7.97 -2.27
CA ALA A 36 -5.99 6.93 -1.31
C ALA A 36 -5.46 7.25 0.09
N LEU A 37 -4.19 7.69 0.18
CA LEU A 37 -3.57 8.06 1.45
C LEU A 37 -4.28 9.26 2.08
N SER A 38 -4.57 10.30 1.31
CA SER A 38 -5.28 11.49 1.82
C SER A 38 -6.66 11.12 2.35
N LYS A 39 -7.44 10.33 1.61
CA LYS A 39 -8.78 9.89 2.02
C LYS A 39 -8.76 8.92 3.19
N LEU A 40 -7.75 8.05 3.27
CA LEU A 40 -7.55 7.16 4.42
C LEU A 40 -7.33 7.96 5.71
N LEU A 41 -6.48 9.00 5.66
CA LEU A 41 -6.21 9.86 6.81
C LEU A 41 -7.47 10.63 7.24
N ASP A 42 -8.23 11.13 6.28
CA ASP A 42 -9.51 11.81 6.52
C ASP A 42 -10.53 10.87 7.20
N ILE A 43 -10.77 9.67 6.64
CA ILE A 43 -11.67 8.66 7.24
C ILE A 43 -11.19 8.29 8.65
N ARG A 44 -9.88 8.19 8.87
CA ARG A 44 -9.34 7.85 10.19
C ARG A 44 -9.64 8.93 11.22
N GLU A 45 -9.41 10.18 10.88
CA GLU A 45 -9.59 11.32 11.79
C GLU A 45 -11.08 11.64 12.02
N ASN A 46 -11.89 11.60 10.97
CA ASN A 46 -13.26 12.10 11.00
C ASN A 46 -14.33 11.02 11.23
N GLU A 47 -14.05 9.76 10.90
CA GLU A 47 -15.03 8.67 11.04
C GLU A 47 -14.59 7.62 12.07
N ILE A 48 -13.38 7.07 11.94
CA ILE A 48 -12.93 5.94 12.78
C ILE A 48 -12.75 6.37 14.23
N SER A 49 -12.30 7.61 14.49
CA SER A 49 -12.19 8.19 15.84
C SER A 49 -13.54 8.27 16.58
N ARG A 50 -14.66 8.25 15.82
CA ARG A 50 -16.04 8.34 16.32
C ARG A 50 -16.75 6.98 16.35
N LEU A 51 -16.08 5.88 16.04
CA LEU A 51 -16.71 4.57 16.09
C LEU A 51 -17.11 4.19 17.51
N GLU A 52 -18.29 3.59 17.62
CA GLU A 52 -18.80 3.04 18.87
C GLU A 52 -19.02 1.53 18.73
N ALA A 53 -18.83 0.84 19.85
CA ALA A 53 -19.06 -0.59 19.96
C ALA A 53 -20.24 -0.84 20.91
N ARG A 54 -21.22 -1.62 20.45
CA ARG A 54 -22.41 -1.99 21.23
C ARG A 54 -22.17 -3.18 22.14
N ASP A 55 -21.21 -4.04 21.78
CA ASP A 55 -20.82 -5.23 22.54
C ASP A 55 -19.32 -5.55 22.37
N HIS A 56 -18.86 -6.59 23.07
CA HIS A 56 -17.46 -7.02 23.05
C HIS A 56 -16.98 -7.51 21.67
N HIS A 57 -17.87 -8.09 20.85
CA HIS A 57 -17.52 -8.51 19.49
C HIS A 57 -17.36 -7.31 18.56
N GLU A 58 -18.22 -6.30 18.69
CA GLU A 58 -18.09 -5.05 17.94
C GLU A 58 -16.86 -4.26 18.39
N LEU A 59 -16.52 -4.29 19.68
CA LEU A 59 -15.30 -3.66 20.21
C LEU A 59 -14.05 -4.22 19.53
N ALA A 60 -13.97 -5.54 19.38
CA ALA A 60 -12.87 -6.19 18.68
C ALA A 60 -12.77 -5.73 17.21
N LYS A 61 -13.91 -5.55 16.53
CA LYS A 61 -13.96 -5.06 15.14
C LYS A 61 -13.49 -3.61 15.03
N VAL A 62 -14.00 -2.73 15.88
CA VAL A 62 -13.60 -1.30 15.91
C VAL A 62 -12.11 -1.18 16.16
N TRP A 63 -11.57 -1.88 17.15
CA TRP A 63 -10.13 -1.92 17.41
C TRP A 63 -9.34 -2.47 16.24
N GLY A 64 -9.80 -3.56 15.62
CA GLY A 64 -9.17 -4.13 14.43
C GLY A 64 -9.07 -3.10 13.30
N LEU A 65 -10.15 -2.37 13.03
CA LEU A 65 -10.18 -1.34 12.00
C LEU A 65 -9.24 -0.16 12.31
N MET A 66 -9.19 0.29 13.56
CA MET A 66 -8.25 1.33 13.99
C MET A 66 -6.80 0.95 13.68
N HIS A 67 -6.37 -0.25 14.07
CA HIS A 67 -5.01 -0.73 13.80
C HIS A 67 -4.77 -0.97 12.31
N TYR A 68 -5.77 -1.51 11.61
CA TYR A 68 -5.68 -1.75 10.17
C TYR A 68 -5.38 -0.47 9.40
N THR A 69 -6.01 0.66 9.74
CA THR A 69 -5.70 1.95 9.08
C THR A 69 -4.27 2.44 9.29
N GLN A 70 -3.63 2.10 10.41
CA GLN A 70 -2.22 2.42 10.62
C GLN A 70 -1.31 1.61 9.70
N VAL A 71 -1.63 0.32 9.52
CA VAL A 71 -0.92 -0.55 8.58
C VAL A 71 -1.13 -0.07 7.15
N LEU A 72 -2.36 0.30 6.77
CA LEU A 72 -2.65 0.84 5.45
C LEU A 72 -1.88 2.13 5.16
N GLU A 73 -1.78 3.04 6.14
CA GLU A 73 -0.99 4.26 5.99
C GLU A 73 0.49 3.93 5.71
N ALA A 74 1.08 3.02 6.50
CA ALA A 74 2.44 2.58 6.32
C ALA A 74 2.67 1.96 4.93
N THR A 75 1.76 1.09 4.49
CA THR A 75 1.79 0.45 3.17
C THR A 75 1.71 1.47 2.04
N LEU A 76 0.75 2.41 2.08
CA LEU A 76 0.60 3.43 1.05
C LEU A 76 1.81 4.34 0.96
N ARG A 77 2.39 4.74 2.10
CA ARG A 77 3.64 5.52 2.13
C ARG A 77 4.81 4.74 1.55
N ALA A 78 4.94 3.44 1.85
CA ALA A 78 5.97 2.59 1.26
C ALA A 78 5.77 2.42 -0.26
N TYR A 79 4.52 2.28 -0.70
CA TYR A 79 4.18 2.17 -2.13
C TYR A 79 4.51 3.45 -2.89
N LEU A 80 4.29 4.62 -2.28
CA LEU A 80 4.69 5.91 -2.84
C LEU A 80 6.21 6.08 -2.86
N TYR A 81 6.90 5.64 -1.81
CA TYR A 81 8.35 5.70 -1.69
C TYR A 81 9.05 4.87 -2.77
N ARG A 82 8.53 3.67 -3.08
CA ARG A 82 9.09 2.79 -4.12
C ARG A 82 8.75 3.29 -5.52
N THR A 83 9.78 3.62 -6.30
CA THR A 83 9.67 4.12 -7.68
C THR A 83 10.22 3.11 -8.71
N GLU A 84 9.73 1.87 -8.64
CA GLU A 84 9.96 0.83 -9.64
C GLU A 84 8.74 -0.09 -9.77
N SER A 85 8.79 -1.05 -10.69
CA SER A 85 7.87 -2.18 -10.77
C SER A 85 8.64 -3.48 -10.57
N ARG A 86 8.16 -4.40 -9.74
CA ARG A 86 8.79 -5.72 -9.51
C ARG A 86 7.78 -6.75 -9.02
N VAL A 87 7.74 -7.90 -9.70
CA VAL A 87 6.89 -9.06 -9.35
C VAL A 87 5.42 -8.63 -9.27
N ALA A 88 4.83 -8.56 -8.07
CA ALA A 88 3.43 -8.19 -7.87
C ALA A 88 3.24 -6.69 -7.57
N PHE A 89 4.33 -5.96 -7.33
CA PHE A 89 4.29 -4.52 -7.15
C PHE A 89 4.45 -3.83 -8.50
N ILE A 90 3.37 -3.37 -9.10
CA ILE A 90 3.35 -2.85 -10.47
C ILE A 90 2.97 -1.36 -10.43
N ARG A 91 3.90 -0.49 -10.81
CA ARG A 91 3.73 0.97 -10.96
C ARG A 91 3.72 1.32 -12.43
N GLU A 92 2.59 1.77 -12.98
CA GLU A 92 2.51 2.15 -14.40
C GLU A 92 3.31 3.41 -14.74
N ASP A 93 3.48 4.30 -13.75
CA ASP A 93 4.36 5.47 -13.81
C ASP A 93 5.84 5.14 -13.59
N TYR A 94 6.16 3.93 -13.09
CA TYR A 94 7.52 3.42 -12.95
C TYR A 94 7.61 1.97 -13.47
N PRO A 95 7.50 1.74 -14.80
CA PRO A 95 7.27 0.41 -15.36
C PRO A 95 8.52 -0.50 -15.38
N ILE A 96 9.66 0.00 -14.90
CA ILE A 96 10.97 -0.66 -14.95
C ILE A 96 11.22 -1.43 -13.65
N ILE A 97 11.72 -2.66 -13.77
CA ILE A 97 12.40 -3.39 -12.68
C ILE A 97 13.81 -2.83 -12.59
N ASP A 98 14.12 -2.12 -11.51
CA ASP A 98 15.38 -1.40 -11.32
C ASP A 98 16.27 -2.13 -10.32
N ASN A 99 17.10 -3.05 -10.83
CA ASN A 99 18.09 -3.74 -10.02
C ASN A 99 19.33 -2.89 -9.68
N VAL A 100 19.41 -1.65 -10.14
CA VAL A 100 20.50 -0.73 -9.79
C VAL A 100 20.16 0.00 -8.49
N ASN A 101 18.93 0.53 -8.39
CA ASN A 101 18.54 1.41 -7.28
C ASN A 101 17.63 0.73 -6.23
N TRP A 102 16.85 -0.28 -6.62
CA TRP A 102 15.71 -0.76 -5.83
C TRP A 102 15.81 -2.21 -5.34
N VAL A 103 17.00 -2.81 -5.38
CA VAL A 103 17.32 -4.09 -4.71
C VAL A 103 17.46 -3.87 -3.20
N LYS A 104 16.37 -3.39 -2.61
CA LYS A 104 16.32 -2.82 -1.27
C LYS A 104 14.99 -3.13 -0.61
N MET A 105 15.04 -3.25 0.70
CA MET A 105 13.87 -3.33 1.57
C MET A 105 13.50 -1.93 2.03
N ILE A 106 12.21 -1.58 1.97
CA ILE A 106 11.71 -0.34 2.56
C ILE A 106 11.32 -0.64 3.99
N VAL A 107 11.90 0.09 4.92
CA VAL A 107 11.59 0.00 6.34
C VAL A 107 10.67 1.16 6.69
N VAL A 108 9.56 0.83 7.34
CA VAL A 108 8.62 1.81 7.90
C VAL A 108 8.58 1.60 9.40
N GLN A 109 8.93 2.64 10.16
CA GLN A 109 8.93 2.60 11.62
C GLN A 109 8.10 3.73 12.18
N ARG A 110 7.24 3.41 13.15
CA ARG A 110 6.58 4.42 13.96
C ARG A 110 7.55 4.96 15.00
N GLN A 111 7.82 6.25 14.97
CA GLN A 111 8.62 6.96 15.97
C GLN A 111 7.74 8.05 16.59
N GLY A 112 7.26 7.80 17.81
CA GLY A 112 6.24 8.65 18.43
C GLY A 112 4.95 8.70 17.59
N GLY A 113 4.49 9.92 17.29
CA GLY A 113 3.28 10.14 16.49
C GLY A 113 3.45 10.00 14.97
N ALA A 114 4.68 9.92 14.46
CA ALA A 114 4.98 9.95 13.03
C ALA A 114 5.53 8.63 12.50
N LEU A 115 5.42 8.43 11.18
CA LEU A 115 6.08 7.35 10.46
C LEU A 115 7.39 7.86 9.84
N LYS A 116 8.49 7.15 10.12
CA LYS A 116 9.78 7.33 9.46
C LYS A 116 9.97 6.23 8.43
N LEU A 117 10.42 6.60 7.25
CA LEU A 117 10.68 5.68 6.14
C LEU A 117 12.13 5.82 5.67
N TRP A 118 12.76 4.69 5.39
CA TRP A 118 14.06 4.61 4.72
C TRP A 118 14.19 3.28 4.00
N ASP A 119 15.16 3.18 3.10
CA ASP A 119 15.53 1.94 2.43
C ASP A 119 16.85 1.39 2.98
N GLU A 120 16.92 0.06 3.06
CA GLU A 120 18.11 -0.69 3.41
C GLU A 120 18.42 -1.70 2.30
N PRO A 121 19.70 -2.02 2.05
CA PRO A 121 20.05 -3.15 1.20
C PRO A 121 19.34 -4.42 1.67
N LEU A 122 19.02 -5.32 0.73
CA LEU A 122 18.56 -6.65 1.14
C LEU A 122 19.65 -7.32 2.00
N PRO A 123 19.30 -8.05 3.07
CA PRO A 123 20.30 -8.78 3.84
C PRO A 123 21.01 -9.83 2.98
N GLU A 124 22.28 -10.11 3.24
CA GLU A 124 23.08 -11.06 2.46
C GLU A 124 22.43 -12.45 2.39
N SER A 125 21.74 -12.88 3.46
CA SER A 125 21.01 -14.15 3.50
C SER A 125 19.91 -14.29 2.45
N PHE A 126 19.43 -13.20 1.87
CA PHE A 126 18.42 -13.19 0.81
C PHE A 126 19.04 -13.27 -0.61
N HIS A 127 20.36 -13.14 -0.73
CA HIS A 127 21.08 -13.19 -1.99
C HIS A 127 21.42 -14.63 -2.40
N LEU A 128 20.39 -15.45 -2.62
CA LEU A 128 20.57 -16.83 -3.13
C LEU A 128 21.24 -16.86 -4.52
N ILE A 129 21.05 -15.79 -5.29
CA ILE A 129 21.60 -15.60 -6.64
C ILE A 129 22.19 -14.18 -6.70
N PRO A 130 23.38 -13.98 -7.30
CA PRO A 130 23.95 -12.66 -7.44
C PRO A 130 23.04 -11.75 -8.28
N VAL A 131 22.72 -10.59 -7.73
CA VAL A 131 21.85 -9.63 -8.40
C VAL A 131 22.66 -8.84 -9.42
N ARG A 132 22.25 -8.91 -10.68
CA ARG A 132 22.88 -8.12 -11.76
C ARG A 132 22.28 -6.70 -11.77
N PRO A 133 23.11 -5.66 -11.93
CA PRO A 133 22.65 -4.28 -12.01
C PRO A 133 21.98 -4.02 -13.37
N THR A 134 20.72 -4.39 -13.49
CA THR A 134 19.94 -4.30 -14.74
C THR A 134 18.68 -3.48 -14.55
N GLN A 135 18.30 -2.73 -15.58
CA GLN A 135 17.01 -2.02 -15.65
C GLN A 135 16.22 -2.59 -16.82
N ASN A 136 15.14 -3.32 -16.52
CA ASN A 136 14.34 -4.00 -17.55
C ASN A 136 12.87 -3.67 -17.39
N LEU A 137 12.16 -3.57 -18.50
CA LEU A 137 10.71 -3.37 -18.46
C LEU A 137 10.02 -4.56 -17.78
N HIS A 138 9.10 -4.25 -16.85
CA HIS A 138 8.30 -5.26 -16.15
C HIS A 138 7.47 -6.08 -17.13
N LEU A 139 7.26 -7.37 -16.85
CA LEU A 139 6.62 -8.33 -17.76
C LEU A 139 5.24 -7.85 -18.26
N VAL A 140 4.48 -7.17 -17.39
CA VAL A 140 3.15 -6.63 -17.70
C VAL A 140 3.19 -5.57 -18.81
N PHE A 141 4.28 -4.80 -18.92
CA PHE A 141 4.41 -3.74 -19.91
C PHE A 141 5.19 -4.18 -21.16
N ARG A 142 5.79 -5.38 -21.15
CA ARG A 142 6.45 -5.92 -22.35
C ARG A 142 5.39 -6.18 -23.42
N ARG A 143 5.59 -5.59 -24.60
CA ARG A 143 4.84 -6.00 -25.78
C ARG A 143 5.16 -7.46 -26.05
N LYS A 144 4.12 -8.29 -26.24
CA LYS A 144 4.32 -9.57 -26.90
C LYS A 144 4.71 -9.25 -28.33
N GLU A 145 5.93 -9.55 -28.73
CA GLU A 145 6.21 -9.70 -30.15
C GLU A 145 5.30 -10.82 -30.67
N ALA A 146 4.46 -10.50 -31.66
CA ALA A 146 3.66 -11.51 -32.32
C ALA A 146 4.63 -12.48 -33.01
N PRO A 147 4.59 -13.79 -32.74
CA PRO A 147 5.34 -14.73 -33.54
C PRO A 147 4.70 -14.76 -34.94
N HIS A 148 5.55 -14.54 -35.96
CA HIS A 148 5.26 -14.63 -37.40
C HIS A 148 4.58 -13.43 -38.08
N ALA A 149 5.41 -12.47 -38.50
CA ALA A 149 5.34 -11.93 -39.86
C ALA A 149 6.53 -12.51 -40.66
N ALA A 150 6.46 -13.82 -40.95
CA ALA A 150 7.36 -14.48 -41.88
C ALA A 150 6.57 -15.57 -42.60
N ARG A 151 5.91 -15.18 -43.69
CA ARG A 151 5.73 -15.94 -44.94
C ARG A 151 4.93 -15.09 -45.92
#